data_AF-A0A1I4IFE8-F1
#
_entry.id   AF-A0A1I4IFE8-F1
#
_cell.length_a   1.000
_cell.length_b   1.000
_cell.length_c   1.000
_cell.angle_alpha   90.00
_cell.angle_beta   90.00
_cell.angle_gamma   90.00
#
_symmetry.space_group_name_H-M   'P 1'
#
loop_
_entity.id
_entity.type
_entity.pdbx_description
1 polymer ?
#
loop_
_entity_poly.entity_id
_entity_poly.type
_entity_poly.pdbx_seq_one_letter_code
_entity_poly.pdbx_strand_id
1 'polypeptide(L)' 'KEVNAKLIGHYHYYGVTDNSNAIRAFGYRIRRKMFEVLNRRSQKKSLTWEGFAKLEKRFPLARARIYINIYG' A
#
# COMPACT_ATOMS: atom_id res chain seq x y z
N LYS A 1 -4.04 11.40 4.99
CA LYS A 1 -2.60 11.72 5.11
C LYS A 1 -1.84 10.66 5.94
N GLU A 2 -2.40 10.15 7.04
CA GLU A 2 -1.69 9.23 7.95
C GLU A 2 -1.21 7.89 7.34
N VAL A 3 -2.02 7.22 6.51
CA VAL A 3 -1.65 5.91 5.92
C VAL A 3 -0.44 6.01 5.00
N ASN A 4 -0.37 7.06 4.17
CA ASN A 4 0.78 7.27 3.29
C ASN A 4 2.04 7.59 4.08
N ALA A 5 1.96 8.34 5.17
CA ALA A 5 3.12 8.60 6.03
C ALA A 5 3.67 7.28 6.63
N LYS A 6 2.79 6.39 7.11
CA LYS A 6 3.19 5.06 7.62
C LYS A 6 3.80 4.18 6.53
N LEU A 7 3.21 4.17 5.33
CA LEU A 7 3.76 3.43 4.18
C LEU A 7 5.14 3.95 3.77
N ILE A 8 5.30 5.27 3.67
CA ILE A 8 6.58 5.90 3.33
C ILE A 8 7.65 5.52 4.36
N GLY A 9 7.35 5.66 5.66
CA GLY A 9 8.29 5.28 6.71
C GLY A 9 8.69 3.80 6.64
N HIS A 10 7.73 2.91 6.42
CA HIS A 10 7.99 1.48 6.25
C HIS A 10 8.89 1.21 5.03
N TYR A 11 8.61 1.85 3.89
CA TYR A 11 9.42 1.65 2.68
C TYR A 11 10.81 2.27 2.80
N HIS A 12 10.98 3.40 3.50
CA HIS A 12 12.30 3.96 3.77
C HIS A 12 13.14 3.03 4.66
N TYR A 13 12.52 2.43 5.67
CA TYR A 13 13.23 1.54 6.59
C TYR A 13 13.56 0.17 5.98
N TYR A 14 12.60 -0.43 5.26
CA TYR A 14 12.72 -1.79 4.74
C TYR A 14 13.08 -1.87 3.24
N GLY A 15 13.17 -0.73 2.55
CA GLY A 15 13.46 -0.65 1.12
C GLY A 15 14.93 -0.88 0.78
N VAL A 16 15.47 -2.03 1.14
CA VAL A 16 16.82 -2.47 0.77
C VAL A 16 16.76 -3.39 -0.48
N THR A 17 17.84 -3.46 -1.27
CA THR A 17 17.85 -4.21 -2.55
C THR A 17 17.33 -5.65 -2.42
N ASP A 18 17.78 -6.38 -1.39
CA ASP A 18 17.41 -7.79 -1.16
C ASP A 18 15.99 -7.99 -0.61
N ASN A 19 15.33 -6.91 -0.17
CA ASN A 19 14.00 -6.98 0.44
C ASN A 19 12.85 -6.52 -0.48
N SER A 20 13.12 -6.37 -1.79
CA SER A 20 12.17 -5.91 -2.80
C SER A 20 10.86 -6.72 -2.84
N ASN A 21 10.95 -8.04 -2.64
CA ASN A 21 9.80 -8.94 -2.62
C ASN A 21 8.87 -8.68 -1.43
N ALA A 22 9.43 -8.54 -0.22
CA ALA A 22 8.62 -8.36 0.99
C ALA A 22 7.95 -6.98 1.01
N ILE A 23 8.64 -5.91 0.59
CA ILE A 23 8.05 -4.56 0.53
C ILE A 23 6.89 -4.50 -0.47
N ARG A 24 6.99 -5.22 -1.60
CA ARG A 24 5.92 -5.32 -2.60
C ARG A 24 4.72 -6.10 -2.04
N ALA A 25 4.99 -7.22 -1.37
CA ALA A 25 3.96 -8.02 -0.72
C ALA A 25 3.24 -7.23 0.38
N PHE A 26 3.98 -6.44 1.17
CA PHE A 26 3.40 -5.55 2.17
C PHE A 26 2.45 -4.52 1.56
N GLY A 27 2.88 -3.82 0.49
CA GLY A 27 2.01 -2.87 -0.23
C GLY A 27 0.72 -3.50 -0.74
N TYR A 28 0.81 -4.72 -1.30
CA TYR A 28 -0.36 -5.48 -1.74
C TYR A 28 -1.32 -5.83 -0.58
N ARG A 29 -0.78 -6.26 0.57
CA ARG A 29 -1.59 -6.57 1.76
C ARG A 29 -2.30 -5.33 2.31
N ILE A 30 -1.62 -4.17 2.33
CA ILE A 30 -2.24 -2.90 2.74
C ILE A 30 -3.37 -2.51 1.79
N ARG A 31 -3.15 -2.61 0.47
CA ARG A 31 -4.19 -2.38 -0.55
C ARG A 31 -5.43 -3.24 -0.28
N ARG A 32 -5.24 -4.54 -0.05
CA ARG A 32 -6.32 -5.47 0.32
C ARG A 32 -7.02 -5.09 1.61
N LYS A 33 -6.27 -4.73 2.65
CA LYS A 33 -6.86 -4.39 3.95
C LYS A 33 -7.69 -3.11 3.85
N MET A 34 -7.25 -2.14 3.06
CA MET A 34 -8.04 -0.93 2.79
C MET A 34 -9.36 -1.24 2.10
N PHE A 35 -9.34 -2.10 1.08
CA PHE A 35 -10.56 -2.54 0.41
C PHE A 35 -11.57 -3.17 1.39
N GLU A 36 -11.10 -4.06 2.26
CA GLU A 36 -11.90 -4.70 3.31
C GLU A 36 -12.46 -3.68 4.31
N VAL A 37 -11.61 -2.79 4.83
CA VAL A 37 -11.99 -1.77 5.82
C VAL A 37 -13.02 -0.79 5.24
N LEU A 38 -12.88 -0.39 3.98
CA LEU A 38 -13.83 0.51 3.32
C LEU A 38 -15.19 -0.15 3.13
N ASN A 39 -15.23 -1.40 2.64
CA ASN A 39 -16.46 -2.18 2.52
C ASN A 39 -17.13 -2.44 3.87
N ARG A 40 -16.34 -2.61 4.93
CA ARG A 40 -16.86 -2.75 6.30
C ARG A 40 -17.42 -1.43 6.83
N ARG A 41 -16.72 -0.31 6.60
CA ARG A 41 -17.11 1.02 7.08
C ARG A 41 -18.42 1.50 6.48
N SER A 42 -18.68 1.20 5.21
CA SER A 42 -19.93 1.58 4.53
C SER A 42 -21.17 0.81 5.01
N GLN A 43 -21.01 -0.21 5.88
CA GLN A 43 -22.09 -1.15 6.25
C GLN A 43 -22.77 -1.81 5.02
N LYS A 44 -22.12 -1.73 3.85
CA LYS A 44 -22.59 -2.21 2.55
C LYS A 44 -21.39 -2.77 1.81
N LYS A 45 -21.47 -4.00 1.32
CA LYS A 45 -20.46 -4.64 0.45
C LYS A 45 -20.56 -4.15 -1.00
N SER A 46 -20.74 -2.85 -1.21
CA SER A 46 -20.98 -2.27 -2.54
C SER A 46 -19.72 -1.77 -3.23
N LEU A 47 -18.59 -1.68 -2.54
CA LEU A 47 -17.33 -1.26 -3.16
C LEU A 47 -16.71 -2.45 -3.89
N THR A 48 -16.73 -2.41 -5.21
CA THR A 48 -16.05 -3.38 -6.09
C THR A 48 -14.56 -3.05 -6.20
N TRP A 49 -13.75 -4.01 -6.65
CA TRP A 49 -12.32 -3.79 -6.92
C TRP A 49 -12.08 -2.69 -7.96
N GLU A 50 -12.93 -2.59 -8.98
CA GLU A 50 -12.87 -1.53 -9.99
C GLU A 50 -13.17 -0.16 -9.37
N GLY A 51 -14.20 -0.07 -8.53
CA GLY A 51 -14.52 1.14 -7.78
C GLY A 51 -13.38 1.55 -6.84
N PHE A 52 -12.76 0.57 -6.18
CA PHE A 52 -11.59 0.80 -5.35
C PHE A 52 -10.38 1.26 -6.17
N ALA A 53 -10.14 0.71 -7.37
CA ALA A 53 -9.07 1.18 -8.25
C ALA A 53 -9.28 2.64 -8.70
N LYS A 54 -10.53 3.06 -8.96
CA LYS A 54 -10.88 4.47 -9.22
C LYS A 54 -10.59 5.35 -8.00
N LEU A 55 -10.94 4.89 -6.80
CA LEU A 55 -10.65 5.61 -5.56
C LEU A 55 -9.15 5.74 -5.31
N GLU A 56 -8.39 4.67 -5.51
CA GLU A 56 -6.93 4.67 -5.38
C GLU A 56 -6.27 5.58 -6.42
N LYS A 57 -6.81 5.68 -7.64
CA LYS A 57 -6.33 6.66 -8.63
C LYS A 57 -6.52 8.10 -8.15
N ARG A 58 -7.62 8.38 -7.44
CA ARG A 58 -7.90 9.71 -6.85
C ARG A 58 -7.08 9.97 -5.57
N PHE A 59 -6.84 8.94 -4.77
CA PHE A 59 -6.11 8.99 -3.51
C PHE A 59 -4.99 7.95 -3.51
N PRO A 60 -3.88 8.21 -4.24
CA PRO A 60 -2.85 7.22 -4.46
C PRO A 60 -2.14 6.82 -3.16
N LEU A 61 -1.98 5.51 -2.98
CA LEU A 61 -1.13 4.96 -1.93
C LEU A 61 0.34 5.13 -2.30
N ALA A 62 1.17 5.37 -1.29
CA ALA A 62 2.60 5.33 -1.47
C ALA A 62 3.00 3.95 -2.02
N ARG A 63 3.89 3.93 -3.02
CA ARG A 63 4.35 2.70 -3.67
C ARG A 63 5.63 2.22 -3.02
N ALA A 64 5.77 0.90 -2.93
CA ALA A 64 7.02 0.27 -2.52
C ALA A 64 8.14 0.68 -3.48
N ARG A 65 9.27 1.08 -2.92
CA ARG A 65 10.49 1.46 -3.64
C ARG A 65 11.70 0.96 -2.86
N ILE A 66 12.78 0.69 -3.58
CA ILE A 66 14.09 0.43 -2.99
C ILE A 66 14.77 1.79 -2.78
N TYR A 67 15.26 2.02 -1.57
CA TYR A 67 15.92 3.25 -1.14
C TYR A 67 17.40 3.03 -0.82
N ILE A 68 17.80 1.82 -0.44
CA ILE A 68 19.18 1.49 -0.03
C ILE A 68 19.69 0.34 -0.89
N ASN A 69 20.86 0.54 -1.51
CA ASN A 69 21.59 -0.54 -2.14
C ASN A 69 22.67 -1.09 -1.19
N ILE A 70 22.59 -2.38 -0.88
CA ILE A 70 23.53 -3.06 0.04
C ILE A 70 24.69 -3.76 -0.69
N TYR A 71 24.69 -3.76 -2.02
CA TYR A 71 25.76 -4.31 -2.86
C TYR A 71 26.65 -3.22 -3.48
N GLY A 72 26.63 -2.01 -2.88
CA GLY A 72 27.46 -0.88 -3.30
C GLY A 72 28.94 -1.11 -3.02
#